data_AF-A0A2D4LN85-F1
#
_entry.id   AF-A0A2D4LN85-F1
#
_cell.length_a   1.000
_cell.length_b   1.000
_cell.length_c   1.000
_cell.angle_alpha   90.00
_cell.angle_beta   90.00
_cell.angle_gamma   90.00
#
_symmetry.space_group_name_H-M   'P 1'
#
loop_
_entity.id
_entity.type
_entity.pdbx_description
1 polymer ?
#
loop_
_entity_poly.entity_id
_entity_poly.type
_entity_poly.pdbx_seq_one_letter_code
_entity_poly.pdbx_strand_id
1 'polypeptide(L)'
;GEVREFKASMTALDLTQVIQGPMHTGGNTLDLDFVSGQCLRDLDTKNIVITDHSLLRLDFLTALPNRREAEPTIWYRPGQLMEPERFQTELGPIPEALTHSSVGALVEAWDRAAAGALDRVVP
;
A
#
# COMPACT_ATOMS: atom_id res chain seq x y z
N GLY A 1 -0.56 13.33 28.43
CA GLY A 1 -1.04 13.81 27.12
C GLY A 1 -0.75 12.70 26.13
N GLU A 2 -1.80 12.15 25.52
CA GLU A 2 -1.81 10.78 24.99
C GLU A 2 -0.68 10.47 24.00
N VAL A 3 -0.34 11.39 23.10
CA VAL A 3 0.78 11.23 22.16
C VAL A 3 2.13 11.04 22.86
N ARG A 4 2.35 11.76 23.97
CA ARG A 4 3.60 11.65 24.75
C ARG A 4 3.68 10.31 25.46
N GLU A 5 2.58 9.84 26.01
CA GLU A 5 2.50 8.54 26.70
C GLU A 5 2.67 7.40 25.71
N PHE A 6 2.02 7.46 24.55
CA PHE A 6 2.21 6.49 23.47
C PHE A 6 3.68 6.39 23.03
N LYS A 7 4.34 7.53 22.76
CA LYS A 7 5.76 7.53 22.40
C LYS A 7 6.65 6.99 23.52
N ALA A 8 6.36 7.35 24.77
CA ALA A 8 7.09 6.84 25.93
C ALA A 8 6.94 5.32 26.09
N SER A 9 5.75 4.77 25.82
CA SER A 9 5.53 3.32 25.81
C SER A 9 6.36 2.63 24.71
N MET A 10 6.44 3.20 23.52
CA MET A 10 7.27 2.64 22.45
C MET A 10 8.76 2.67 22.80
N THR A 11 9.24 3.76 23.39
CA THR A 11 10.62 3.84 23.89
C THR A 11 10.88 2.82 25.02
N ALA A 12 9.92 2.61 25.92
CA ALA A 12 10.02 1.59 26.97
C ALA A 12 10.08 0.16 26.42
N LEU A 13 9.55 -0.07 25.20
CA LEU A 13 9.65 -1.33 24.45
C LEU A 13 10.93 -1.41 23.58
N ASP A 14 11.87 -0.49 23.74
CA ASP A 14 13.11 -0.38 22.94
C ASP A 14 12.85 -0.19 21.44
N LEU A 15 11.74 0.47 21.11
CA LEU A 15 11.35 0.81 19.76
C LEU A 15 11.67 2.28 19.46
N THR A 16 12.27 2.51 18.29
CA THR A 16 12.63 3.84 17.79
C THR A 16 11.74 4.21 16.62
N GLN A 17 11.17 5.42 16.67
CA GLN A 17 10.36 5.94 15.56
C GLN A 17 11.25 6.27 14.36
N VAL A 18 10.93 5.68 13.21
CA VAL A 18 11.66 5.86 11.95
C VAL A 18 11.24 7.14 11.24
N ILE A 19 9.93 7.44 11.26
CA ILE A 19 9.36 8.59 10.58
C ILE A 19 9.63 9.86 11.39
N GLN A 20 10.40 10.80 10.81
CA GLN A 20 10.82 12.05 11.46
C GLN A 20 10.11 13.30 10.93
N GLY A 21 9.25 13.18 9.90
CA GLY A 21 8.64 14.32 9.20
C GLY A 21 7.16 14.13 8.85
N PRO A 22 6.50 15.18 8.30
CA PRO A 22 5.13 15.10 7.82
C PRO A 22 5.03 14.09 6.67
N MET A 23 4.11 13.14 6.82
CA MET A 23 3.80 12.15 5.80
C MET A 23 2.59 12.58 4.97
N HIS A 24 1.73 13.42 5.55
CA HIS A 24 0.59 14.01 4.87
C HIS A 24 0.91 15.43 4.38
N THR A 25 0.42 15.79 3.19
CA THR A 25 0.60 17.12 2.55
C THR A 25 0.11 18.28 3.41
N GLY A 26 -0.87 18.04 4.29
CA GLY A 26 -1.35 18.99 5.30
C GLY A 26 -0.43 19.18 6.51
N GLY A 27 0.77 18.60 6.53
CA GLY A 27 1.77 18.80 7.59
C GLY A 27 1.65 17.87 8.80
N ASN A 28 0.81 16.84 8.72
CA ASN A 28 0.58 15.91 9.84
C ASN A 28 1.34 14.58 9.64
N THR A 29 1.63 13.92 10.76
CA THR A 29 2.28 12.59 10.81
C THR A 29 1.44 11.67 11.68
N LEU A 30 0.38 11.11 11.11
CA LEU A 30 -0.37 10.02 11.74
C LEU A 30 0.13 8.64 11.28
N ASP A 31 0.94 8.61 10.23
CA ASP A 31 1.70 7.45 9.81
C ASP A 31 2.86 7.23 10.80
N LEU A 32 2.88 6.07 11.44
CA LEU A 32 3.82 5.74 12.50
C LEU A 32 4.51 4.42 12.15
N ASP A 33 5.84 4.44 12.16
CA ASP A 33 6.66 3.24 12.01
C ASP A 33 7.75 3.22 13.09
N PHE A 34 7.90 2.07 13.73
CA PHE A 34 8.74 1.85 14.88
C PHE A 34 9.55 0.58 14.69
N VAL A 35 10.88 0.70 14.79
CA VAL A 35 11.80 -0.42 14.63
C VAL A 35 12.64 -0.60 15.88
N SER A 36 13.09 -1.83 16.15
CA SER A 36 14.06 -2.04 17.23
C SER A 36 15.39 -1.37 16.88
N GLY A 37 16.15 -0.96 17.90
CA GLY A 37 17.45 -0.31 17.70
C GLY A 37 18.48 -1.14 16.91
N GLN A 38 18.28 -2.46 16.80
CA GLN A 38 19.12 -3.33 15.98
C GLN A 38 18.85 -3.15 14.48
N CYS A 39 17.60 -2.96 14.10
CA CYS A 39 17.19 -2.79 12.71
C CYS A 39 17.43 -1.37 12.17
N LEU A 40 17.45 -0.36 13.04
CA LEU A 40 17.58 1.04 12.63
C LEU A 40 18.88 1.34 11.86
N ARG A 41 20.00 0.68 12.23
CA ARG A 41 21.30 0.87 11.55
C ARG A 41 21.34 0.30 10.14
N ASP A 42 20.46 -0.66 9.87
CA ASP A 42 20.37 -1.37 8.61
C ASP A 42 19.22 -0.85 7.76
N LEU A 43 18.55 0.24 8.16
CA LEU A 43 17.33 0.73 7.52
C LEU A 43 17.61 1.97 6.67
N ASP A 44 17.45 1.86 5.36
CA ASP A 44 17.34 3.01 4.48
C ASP A 44 15.87 3.38 4.28
N THR A 45 15.57 4.68 4.29
CA THR A 45 14.21 5.21 4.26
C THR A 45 14.04 6.16 3.09
N LYS A 46 12.98 5.94 2.30
CA LYS A 46 12.63 6.82 1.20
C LYS A 46 11.15 7.13 1.20
N ASN A 47 10.83 8.42 1.13
CA ASN A 47 9.47 8.89 0.94
C ASN A 47 9.14 8.95 -0.56
N ILE A 48 8.01 8.36 -0.94
CA ILE A 48 7.46 8.39 -2.30
C ILE A 48 6.08 9.01 -2.22
N VAL A 49 5.91 10.22 -2.76
CA VAL A 49 4.63 10.92 -2.75
C VAL A 49 3.77 10.40 -3.90
N ILE A 50 2.63 9.79 -3.59
CA ILE A 50 1.68 9.28 -4.59
C ILE A 50 0.28 9.87 -4.37
N THR A 51 -0.17 9.95 -3.12
CA THR A 51 -1.42 10.62 -2.74
C THR A 51 -1.11 11.83 -1.85
N ASP A 52 -2.15 12.37 -1.20
CA ASP A 52 -2.01 13.30 -0.08
C ASP A 52 -1.21 12.72 1.10
N HIS A 53 -1.00 11.39 1.15
CA HIS A 53 -0.04 10.69 1.99
C HIS A 53 1.19 10.22 1.18
N SER A 54 2.34 10.30 1.84
CA SER A 54 3.60 9.75 1.33
C SER A 54 3.68 8.26 1.65
N LEU A 55 4.09 7.45 0.69
CA LEU A 55 4.49 6.07 0.94
C LEU A 55 5.91 6.06 1.52
N LEU A 56 6.12 5.23 2.54
CA LEU A 56 7.43 4.96 3.10
C LEU A 56 7.98 3.67 2.50
N ARG A 57 9.15 3.75 1.87
CA ARG A 57 9.94 2.58 1.50
C ARG A 57 11.03 2.37 2.54
N LEU A 58 11.06 1.16 3.08
CA LEU A 58 12.01 0.68 4.07
C LEU A 58 12.87 -0.41 3.43
N ASP A 59 14.15 -0.12 3.24
CA ASP A 59 15.09 -1.08 2.69
C ASP A 59 16.02 -1.57 3.83
N PHE A 60 15.91 -2.85 4.19
CA PHE A 60 16.80 -3.46 5.17
C PHE A 60 18.08 -3.96 4.46
N LEU A 61 19.23 -3.39 4.83
CA LEU A 61 20.55 -3.62 4.23
C LEU A 61 21.12 -4.99 4.58
N THR A 62 20.76 -5.53 5.74
CA THR A 62 21.02 -6.93 6.08
C THR A 62 19.84 -7.76 5.60
N ALA A 63 20.13 -8.97 5.09
CA ALA A 63 19.08 -9.95 4.85
C ALA A 63 18.25 -10.03 6.14
N LEU A 64 16.94 -9.75 6.05
CA LEU A 64 16.00 -9.94 7.17
C LEU A 64 16.43 -11.20 7.89
N PRO A 65 16.59 -11.20 9.24
CA PRO A 65 16.91 -12.42 9.97
C PRO A 65 15.75 -13.36 9.73
N ASN A 66 15.85 -14.14 8.66
CA ASN A 66 14.90 -15.13 8.28
C ASN A 66 15.07 -16.17 9.38
N ARG A 67 14.21 -16.02 10.38
CA ARG A 67 13.67 -17.09 11.18
C ARG A 67 14.73 -17.90 11.92
N ARG A 68 14.89 -17.63 13.22
CA ARG A 68 15.11 -18.74 14.16
C ARG A 68 13.94 -19.71 14.00
N GLU A 69 14.19 -20.89 13.44
CA GLU A 69 13.53 -22.20 13.65
C GLU A 69 11.98 -22.32 13.85
N ALA A 70 11.18 -21.27 13.71
CA ALA A 70 9.74 -21.29 13.92
C ALA A 70 9.00 -20.87 12.64
N GLU A 71 8.43 -21.87 11.97
CA GLU A 71 7.39 -21.88 10.91
C GLU A 71 7.50 -20.91 9.74
N PRO A 72 7.62 -21.35 8.46
CA PRO A 72 7.79 -20.53 7.25
C PRO A 72 6.92 -19.26 7.18
N THR A 73 7.45 -18.20 6.54
CA THR A 73 6.78 -16.90 6.50
C THR A 73 5.48 -17.10 5.76
N ILE A 74 4.37 -17.02 6.49
CA ILE A 74 3.05 -17.18 5.91
C ILE A 74 2.76 -15.91 5.12
N TRP A 75 3.09 -15.95 3.84
CA TRP A 75 2.58 -14.96 2.90
C TRP A 75 1.09 -15.18 2.79
N TYR A 76 0.30 -14.40 3.52
CA TYR A 76 -1.10 -14.19 3.18
C TYR A 76 -1.11 -13.43 1.86
N ARG A 77 -1.11 -14.18 0.75
CA ARG A 77 -1.66 -13.67 -0.49
C ARG A 77 -3.16 -13.66 -0.25
N PRO A 78 -3.85 -12.51 -0.28
CA PRO A 78 -5.29 -12.51 -0.47
C PRO A 78 -5.52 -13.28 -1.77
N GLY A 79 -5.82 -14.57 -1.64
CA GLY A 79 -6.14 -15.41 -2.78
C GLY A 79 -7.45 -14.88 -3.31
N GLN A 80 -7.35 -14.04 -4.35
CA GLN A 80 -8.46 -13.48 -5.12
C GLN A 80 -9.28 -12.41 -4.36
N LEU A 81 -8.71 -11.21 -4.19
CA LEU A 81 -9.55 -10.00 -4.01
C LEU A 81 -10.38 -9.72 -5.27
N MET A 82 -9.86 -10.17 -6.42
CA MET A 82 -10.54 -10.27 -7.72
C MET A 82 -10.02 -11.48 -8.49
N GLU A 83 -10.85 -12.04 -9.36
CA GLU A 83 -10.47 -13.02 -10.38
C GLU A 83 -10.07 -12.28 -11.67
N PRO A 84 -8.77 -12.07 -11.97
CA PRO A 84 -8.35 -11.18 -13.06
C PRO A 84 -8.77 -11.67 -14.45
N GLU A 85 -8.80 -12.98 -14.69
CA GLU A 85 -9.28 -13.57 -15.94
C GLU A 85 -10.79 -13.37 -16.11
N ARG A 86 -11.54 -13.49 -15.02
CA ARG A 86 -12.99 -13.23 -14.99
C ARG A 86 -13.28 -11.75 -15.18
N PHE A 87 -12.50 -10.86 -14.55
CA PHE A 87 -12.58 -9.42 -14.77
C PHE A 87 -12.36 -9.06 -16.22
N GLN A 88 -11.32 -9.60 -16.87
CA GLN A 88 -11.07 -9.38 -18.29
C GLN A 88 -12.23 -9.88 -19.17
N THR A 89 -12.84 -11.01 -18.79
CA THR A 89 -14.01 -11.57 -19.50
C THR A 89 -15.24 -10.67 -19.36
N GLU A 90 -15.52 -10.18 -18.14
CA GLU A 90 -16.65 -9.29 -17.85
C GLU A 90 -16.48 -7.89 -18.45
N LEU A 91 -15.24 -7.40 -18.49
CA LEU A 91 -14.87 -6.12 -19.06
C LEU A 91 -15.12 -6.09 -20.58
N GLY A 92 -14.92 -7.23 -21.25
CA GLY A 92 -15.19 -7.39 -22.68
C GLY A 92 -14.22 -6.64 -23.60
N PRO A 93 -14.35 -6.79 -24.92
CA PRO A 93 -13.54 -6.08 -25.90
C PRO A 93 -13.92 -4.59 -25.99
N ILE A 94 -13.01 -3.76 -26.51
CA ILE A 94 -13.29 -2.35 -26.83
C ILE A 94 -14.49 -2.29 -27.79
N PRO A 95 -15.57 -1.58 -27.44
CA PRO A 95 -16.70 -1.41 -28.35
C PRO A 95 -16.25 -0.66 -29.61
N GLU A 96 -16.35 -1.31 -30.77
CA GLU A 96 -16.03 -0.73 -32.09
C GLU A 96 -16.87 0.52 -32.41
N ALA A 97 -18.03 0.66 -31.76
CA ALA A 97 -18.85 1.86 -31.85
C ALA A 97 -18.16 3.12 -31.30
N LEU A 98 -17.09 2.98 -30.51
CA LEU A 98 -16.36 4.07 -29.87
C LEU A 98 -15.09 4.48 -30.63
N THR A 99 -14.73 3.81 -31.71
CA THR A 99 -13.47 4.04 -32.47
C THR A 99 -13.37 5.45 -33.08
N HIS A 100 -14.49 6.18 -33.18
CA HIS A 100 -14.54 7.57 -33.65
C HIS A 100 -15.09 8.55 -32.60
N SER A 101 -15.16 8.12 -31.33
CA SER A 101 -15.62 8.96 -30.22
C SER A 101 -14.52 9.88 -29.70
N SER A 102 -14.90 10.92 -28.97
CA SER A 102 -13.94 11.76 -28.26
C SER A 102 -13.26 10.98 -27.13
N VAL A 103 -12.05 11.40 -26.74
CA VAL A 103 -11.32 10.77 -25.62
C VAL A 103 -12.16 10.73 -24.34
N GLY A 104 -12.94 11.78 -24.06
CA GLY A 104 -13.83 11.81 -22.89
C GLY A 104 -14.94 10.75 -22.96
N ALA A 105 -15.57 10.58 -24.12
CA ALA A 105 -16.59 9.56 -24.31
C ALA A 105 -16.03 8.13 -24.20
N LEU A 106 -14.78 7.93 -24.64
CA LEU A 106 -14.07 6.67 -24.50
C LEU A 106 -13.76 6.36 -23.03
N VAL A 107 -13.26 7.35 -22.26
CA VAL A 107 -12.97 7.21 -20.83
C VAL A 107 -14.24 6.89 -20.05
N GLU A 108 -15.33 7.63 -20.26
CA GLU A 108 -16.59 7.38 -19.55
C GLU A 108 -17.18 5.99 -19.85
N ALA A 109 -17.06 5.52 -21.09
CA ALA A 109 -17.54 4.18 -21.46
C ALA A 109 -16.71 3.10 -20.77
N TRP A 110 -15.40 3.28 -20.70
CA TRP A 110 -14.49 2.38 -20.00
C TRP A 110 -14.71 2.39 -18.49
N ASP A 111 -14.90 3.55 -17.88
CA ASP A 111 -15.18 3.66 -16.44
C ASP A 111 -16.48 2.92 -16.07
N ARG A 112 -17.53 3.06 -16.89
CA ARG A 112 -18.79 2.31 -16.70
C ARG A 112 -18.61 0.81 -16.86
N ALA A 113 -17.88 0.37 -17.90
CA ALA A 113 -17.62 -1.04 -18.15
C ALA A 113 -16.76 -1.67 -17.03
N ALA A 114 -15.71 -0.96 -16.61
CA ALA A 114 -14.86 -1.37 -15.51
C ALA A 114 -15.65 -1.47 -14.21
N ALA A 115 -16.42 -0.44 -13.84
CA ALA A 115 -17.27 -0.50 -12.64
C ALA A 115 -18.22 -1.70 -12.65
N GLY A 116 -18.92 -1.95 -13.76
CA GLY A 116 -19.82 -3.09 -13.89
C GLY A 116 -19.12 -4.45 -13.86
N ALA A 117 -17.89 -4.55 -14.39
CA ALA A 117 -17.08 -5.76 -14.30
C ALA A 117 -16.55 -5.98 -12.88
N LEU A 118 -16.17 -4.91 -12.17
CA LEU A 118 -15.75 -4.98 -10.77
C LEU A 118 -16.91 -5.51 -9.89
N ASP A 119 -18.12 -4.95 -10.03
CA ASP A 119 -19.32 -5.38 -9.28
C ASP A 119 -19.64 -6.88 -9.42
N ARG A 120 -19.21 -7.51 -10.53
CA ARG A 120 -19.46 -8.94 -10.78
C ARG A 120 -18.35 -9.84 -10.24
N VAL A 121 -17.15 -9.30 -10.04
CA VAL A 121 -15.93 -10.08 -9.74
C VAL A 121 -15.45 -9.89 -8.30
N VAL A 122 -15.82 -8.80 -7.64
CA VAL A 122 -15.66 -8.69 -6.18
C VAL A 122 -16.62 -9.69 -5.49
N PRO A 123 -16.17 -10.44 -4.47
CA PRO A 123 -17.03 -11.30 -3.65
C PRO A 123 -18.14 -10.57 -2.89
#